data_AF-A0A176VV94-F1
#
_entry.id   AF-A0A176VV94-F1
#
_cell.length_a   1.000
_cell.length_b   1.000
_cell.length_c   1.000
_cell.angle_alpha   90.00
_cell.angle_beta   90.00
_cell.angle_gamma   90.00
#
_symmetry.space_group_name_H-M   'P 1'
#
loop_
_entity.id
_entity.type
_entity.pdbx_description
1 polymer ?
#
loop_
_entity_poly.entity_id
_entity_poly.type
_entity_poly.pdbx_seq_one_letter_code
_entity_poly.pdbx_strand_id
1 'polypeptide(L)' 'MAAGRTSMLAVMLIAGLLQSASAATYTVGGAQGWTFAASPTFYDEWAQQQTFVVGDELHFTLRSSSPHVSWASSSVD' A
#
# COMPACT_ATOMS: atom_id res chain seq x y z
N MET A 1 24.48 -16.81 40.59
CA MET A 1 23.52 -17.05 39.49
C MET A 1 23.22 -15.74 38.74
N ALA A 2 24.22 -15.12 38.11
CA ALA A 2 24.04 -13.82 37.43
C ALA A 2 24.20 -13.93 35.89
N ALA A 3 25.00 -14.88 35.40
CA ALA A 3 25.29 -15.06 33.98
C ALA A 3 24.06 -15.43 33.12
N GLY A 4 23.07 -16.13 33.69
CA GLY A 4 21.87 -16.55 32.97
C GLY A 4 20.95 -15.38 32.61
N ARG A 5 20.85 -14.35 33.44
CA ARG A 5 19.99 -13.18 33.19
C ARG A 5 20.57 -12.27 32.11
N THR A 6 21.88 -12.08 32.10
CA THR A 6 22.58 -11.31 31.06
C THR A 6 22.54 -12.01 29.70
N SER A 7 22.70 -13.34 29.64
CA SER A 7 22.53 -14.09 28.38
C SER A 7 21.10 -13.99 27.83
N MET A 8 20.09 -14.05 28.70
CA MET A 8 18.69 -13.97 28.28
C MET A 8 18.33 -12.58 27.74
N LEU A 9 18.84 -11.52 28.38
CA LEU A 9 18.71 -10.14 27.88
C LEU A 9 19.42 -9.97 26.53
N ALA A 10 20.62 -10.51 26.36
CA ALA A 10 21.37 -10.43 25.11
C ALA A 10 20.65 -11.15 23.96
N VAL A 11 20.07 -12.33 24.20
CA VAL A 11 19.30 -13.08 23.19
C VAL A 11 18.03 -12.33 22.80
N MET A 12 17.30 -11.72 23.74
CA MET A 12 16.12 -10.91 23.42
C MET A 12 16.47 -9.66 22.60
N LEU A 13 17.60 -9.00 22.88
CA LEU A 13 18.08 -7.87 22.09
C LEU A 13 18.42 -8.28 20.66
N ILE A 14 19.12 -9.42 20.47
CA ILE A 14 19.48 -9.93 19.14
C ILE A 14 18.25 -10.39 18.36
N ALA A 15 17.28 -11.04 19.02
CA ALA A 15 16.02 -11.44 18.39
C ALA A 15 15.17 -10.23 17.97
N GLY A 16 15.19 -9.14 18.75
CA GLY A 16 14.53 -7.88 18.37
C GLY A 16 15.17 -7.19 17.16
N LEU A 17 16.48 -7.35 16.95
CA LEU A 17 17.19 -6.84 15.77
C LEU A 17 16.88 -7.64 14.50
N LEU A 18 16.36 -8.86 14.62
CA LEU A 18 15.90 -9.71 13.52
C LEU A 18 14.40 -9.55 13.25
N GLN A 19 13.83 -8.36 13.47
CA GLN A 19 12.49 -8.08 12.96
C GLN A 19 12.52 -8.05 11.44
N SER A 20 11.91 -9.05 10.83
CA SER A 20 11.65 -9.14 9.40
C SER A 20 10.99 -7.84 8.94
N ALA A 21 11.69 -7.04 8.14
CA ALA A 21 11.08 -5.89 7.47
C ALA A 21 10.15 -6.42 6.37
N SER A 22 8.88 -6.68 6.72
CA SER A 22 7.85 -6.96 5.74
C SER A 22 7.32 -5.63 5.21
N ALA A 23 7.68 -5.29 3.96
CA ALA A 23 7.07 -4.18 3.24
C ALA A 23 5.60 -4.50 2.93
N ALA A 24 4.69 -3.60 3.27
CA ALA A 24 3.29 -3.69 2.88
C ALA A 24 3.04 -2.93 1.58
N THR A 25 2.14 -3.44 0.75
CA THR A 25 1.70 -2.78 -0.49
C THR A 25 0.27 -2.30 -0.32
N TYR A 26 0.05 -1.00 -0.48
CA TYR A 26 -1.26 -0.36 -0.33
C TYR A 26 -1.78 0.13 -1.69
N THR A 27 -2.98 -0.32 -2.06
CA THR A 27 -3.69 0.23 -3.22
C THR A 27 -4.39 1.54 -2.82
N VAL A 28 -3.94 2.65 -3.40
CA VAL A 28 -4.47 3.99 -3.12
C VAL A 28 -5.93 4.08 -3.55
N GLY A 29 -6.80 4.52 -2.62
CA GLY A 29 -8.25 4.59 -2.85
C GLY A 29 -8.97 3.23 -2.85
N GLY A 30 -8.28 2.14 -2.51
CA GLY A 30 -8.87 0.81 -2.37
C GLY A 30 -9.61 0.34 -3.62
N ALA A 31 -10.88 -0.04 -3.47
CA ALA A 31 -11.72 -0.48 -4.59
C ALA A 31 -12.02 0.63 -5.61
N GLN A 32 -11.94 1.90 -5.21
CA GLN A 32 -12.15 3.03 -6.11
C GLN A 32 -10.91 3.27 -7.00
N GLY A 33 -9.72 3.00 -6.47
CA GLY A 33 -8.44 3.24 -7.13
C GLY A 33 -8.07 4.72 -7.16
N TRP A 34 -7.08 5.05 -8.00
CA TRP A 34 -6.68 6.42 -8.25
C TRP A 34 -7.56 7.04 -9.34
N THR A 35 -8.45 7.95 -8.95
CA THR A 35 -9.40 8.65 -9.82
C THR A 35 -9.73 10.05 -9.31
N PHE A 36 -10.48 10.83 -10.09
CA PHE A 36 -11.11 12.06 -9.61
C PHE A 36 -12.19 11.69 -8.60
N ALA A 37 -11.84 11.81 -7.31
CA ALA A 37 -12.77 11.54 -6.23
C ALA A 37 -13.92 12.54 -6.24
N ALA A 38 -15.15 12.06 -6.04
CA ALA A 38 -16.33 12.91 -5.97
C ALA A 38 -16.35 13.77 -4.69
N SER A 39 -15.72 13.29 -3.62
CA SER A 39 -15.54 14.03 -2.37
C SER A 39 -14.09 14.51 -2.23
N PRO A 40 -13.86 15.76 -1.79
CA PRO A 40 -12.51 16.25 -1.52
C PRO A 40 -11.82 15.49 -0.38
N THR A 41 -12.58 14.85 0.54
CA THR A 41 -12.03 14.14 1.72
C THR A 41 -11.67 12.68 1.45
N PHE A 42 -11.98 12.16 0.26
CA PHE A 42 -11.90 10.72 -0.02
C PHE A 42 -10.51 10.11 0.25
N TYR A 43 -9.45 10.76 -0.23
CA TYR A 43 -8.10 10.23 -0.04
C TYR A 43 -7.57 10.46 1.37
N ASP A 44 -8.05 11.50 2.06
CA ASP A 44 -7.72 11.74 3.46
C ASP A 44 -8.34 10.66 4.36
N GLU A 45 -9.61 10.34 4.15
CA GLU A 45 -10.31 9.26 4.86
C GLU A 45 -9.65 7.90 4.60
N TRP A 46 -9.28 7.62 3.34
CA TRP A 46 -8.55 6.40 3.01
C TRP A 46 -7.19 6.34 3.71
N ALA A 47 -6.42 7.44 3.71
CA ALA A 47 -5.10 7.49 4.32
C ALA A 47 -5.14 7.36 5.85
N GLN A 48 -6.17 7.91 6.50
CA GLN A 48 -6.40 7.78 7.96
C GLN A 48 -6.64 6.33 8.40
N GLN A 49 -7.05 5.45 7.48
CA GLN A 49 -7.25 4.02 7.75
C GLN A 49 -5.97 3.19 7.58
N GLN A 50 -4.87 3.78 7.12
CA GLN A 50 -3.60 3.08 6.89
C GLN A 50 -2.54 3.46 7.93
N THR A 51 -1.54 2.59 8.09
CA THR A 51 -0.33 2.88 8.87
C THR A 51 0.86 2.65 7.94
N PHE A 52 1.53 3.72 7.55
CA PHE A 52 2.68 3.65 6.66
C PHE A 52 3.98 3.55 7.46
N VAL A 53 4.80 2.56 7.15
CA VAL A 53 6.15 2.41 7.67
C VAL A 53 7.17 2.51 6.54
N VAL A 54 8.42 2.81 6.89
CA VAL A 54 9.50 2.91 5.90
C VAL A 54 9.69 1.56 5.22
N GLY A 55 9.64 1.57 3.89
CA GLY A 55 9.74 0.36 3.06
C GLY A 55 8.42 -0.07 2.43
N ASP A 56 7.29 0.51 2.85
CA ASP A 56 5.99 0.25 2.23
C ASP A 56 5.87 0.86 0.82
N GLU A 57 5.03 0.25 0.00
CA GLU A 57 4.77 0.66 -1.38
C GLU A 57 3.33 1.15 -1.56
N LEU A 58 3.16 2.24 -2.31
CA LEU A 58 1.84 2.78 -2.70
C LEU A 58 1.58 2.48 -4.18
N HIS A 59 0.54 1.71 -4.45
CA HIS A 59 0.12 1.35 -5.80
C HIS A 59 -1.04 2.24 -6.26
N PHE A 60 -0.78 3.03 -7.30
CA PHE A 60 -1.74 3.93 -7.92
C PHE A 60 -2.37 3.28 -9.15
N THR A 61 -3.50 2.61 -8.96
CA THR A 61 -4.22 1.95 -10.05
C THR A 61 -5.27 2.89 -10.64
N LEU A 62 -5.03 3.38 -11.86
CA LEU A 62 -6.04 4.12 -12.64
C LEU A 62 -7.12 3.14 -13.13
N ARG A 63 -8.36 3.32 -12.69
CA ARG A 63 -9.50 2.59 -13.28
C ARG A 63 -10.05 3.39 -14.46
N SER A 64 -9.55 3.09 -15.65
CA SER A 64 -10.14 3.59 -16.90
C SER A 64 -11.56 3.05 -17.04
N SER A 65 -12.57 3.89 -16.82
CA SER A 65 -13.98 3.58 -17.12
C SER A 65 -14.37 3.92 -18.56
N SER A 66 -13.41 4.31 -19.41
CA SER A 66 -13.74 4.71 -20.78
C SER A 66 -13.91 3.47 -21.65
N PRO A 67 -15.10 3.22 -22.24
CA PRO A 67 -15.19 2.30 -23.35
C PRO A 67 -14.26 2.84 -24.44
N HIS A 68 -13.30 2.01 -24.85
CA HIS A 68 -12.54 2.25 -26.06
C HIS A 68 -13.57 2.38 -27.20
N VAL A 69 -13.94 3.60 -27.59
CA VAL A 69 -14.69 3.84 -28.81
C VAL A 69 -13.70 3.62 -29.96
N SER A 70 -13.49 2.36 -30.31
CA SER A 70 -13.03 2.03 -31.66
C SER A 70 -14.12 2.53 -32.57
N TRP A 71 -13.97 3.75 -33.09
CA TRP A 71 -14.71 4.18 -34.25
C TRP A 71 -14.40 3.10 -35.30
N ALA A 72 -15.37 2.24 -35.57
CA ALA A 72 -15.28 1.39 -36.74
C ALA A 72 -15.20 2.39 -37.89
N SER A 73 -14.03 2.46 -38.54
CA SER A 73 -13.89 3.11 -39.84
C SER A 73 -15.01 2.55 -40.68
N SER A 74 -16.07 3.34 -40.83
CA SER A 74 -17.13 3.02 -41.75
C SER A 74 -16.46 3.22 -43.09
N SER A 75 -15.99 2.13 -43.69
CA SER A 75 -15.57 2.13 -45.08
C SER A 75 -16.82 2.50 -45.86
N VAL A 76 -16.92 3.77 -46.22
CA VAL A 76 -17.83 4.23 -47.26
C VAL A 76 -17.19 3.76 -48.56
N ASP A 77 -17.52 2.53 -48.95
CA ASP A 77 -17.46 2.01 -50.30
C ASP A 77 -18.52 0.90 -50.44
#